data_AF-A0A0R3R1G2-F1
#
_entry.id   AF-A0A0R3R1G2-F1
#
_cell.length_a   1.000
_cell.length_b   1.000
_cell.length_c   1.000
_cell.angle_alpha   90.00
_cell.angle_beta   90.00
_cell.angle_gamma   90.00
#
_symmetry.space_group_name_H-M   'P 1'
#
loop_
_entity.id
_entity.type
_entity.pdbx_description
1 polymer ?
#
loop_
_entity_poly.entity_id
_entity_poly.type
_entity_poly.pdbx_seq_one_letter_code
_entity_poly.pdbx_strand_id
1 'polypeptide(L)'
;MSSCWKRIFLKMVSMFQTLTSKFSGKHTPILQTTERGFFMDDCLSAELQVDLHSIHHGNLLDLGTFCSHFTREIPKGINGTKLSEYIKVLSNLSSRNVRSAMYVDFEHDRNIFTVRFAVLDGYKAREMNNTSNEKQKLVDSMFALKVNYTSLRRILVDTNQESCAARIYFHLNYPPEIRRFRQKMNVTQGPKVELISDRFRYYPEADYQKDIGLAITAINDSPIFCLQFTEMMDDNLLYRLLSRLHARVNLPIEFANVQFSYFPVDNYVPLPVRMIGCDYRKCATEEGISQNDQPYQPVEPKVDKAWSKKLKSLSFALEYLIAALLSRGAVVKDQLLQTVESRNDFLTLVVKSYEQDEAMTLEVLERLINMIDEMKNIPPLISAFERIQNSIFVKKELLAEIHGRSADEGFQRVRKAVITPTRMLLVIPELLMGNRVLREFDESGDDALRIQFRDDDGAHLRRSRAGLYIIETTVHNSLLRGVYISGKIFLQH
;
A
#
# COMPACT_ATOMS: atom_id res chain seq x y z
N MET A 1 -8.75 22.43 -33.05
CA MET A 1 -8.38 23.05 -31.76
C MET A 1 -7.33 22.25 -30.96
N SER A 2 -7.31 20.91 -31.03
CA SER A 2 -6.33 20.03 -30.35
C SER A 2 -4.83 20.33 -30.64
N SER A 3 -4.47 20.77 -31.85
CA SER A 3 -3.06 21.01 -32.21
C SER A 3 -2.39 22.19 -31.49
N CYS A 4 -3.18 23.16 -31.01
CA CYS A 4 -2.67 24.32 -30.28
C CYS A 4 -2.28 23.93 -28.84
N TRP A 5 -3.15 23.16 -28.18
CA TRP A 5 -2.92 22.69 -26.80
C TRP A 5 -1.71 21.78 -26.68
N LYS A 6 -1.43 20.95 -27.70
CA LYS A 6 -0.23 20.11 -27.75
C LYS A 6 1.09 20.86 -27.49
N ARG A 7 1.17 22.14 -27.88
CA ARG A 7 2.40 22.95 -27.69
C ARG A 7 2.34 23.89 -26.50
N ILE A 8 1.14 24.24 -26.04
CA ILE A 8 0.91 25.31 -25.06
C ILE A 8 0.57 24.75 -23.68
N PHE A 9 -0.09 23.59 -23.62
CA PHE A 9 -0.67 23.07 -22.39
C PHE A 9 0.38 22.85 -21.30
N LEU A 10 1.44 22.09 -21.58
CA LEU A 10 2.49 21.86 -20.59
C LEU A 10 3.29 23.12 -20.27
N LYS A 11 3.42 24.06 -21.20
CA LYS A 11 4.04 25.36 -20.91
C LYS A 11 3.19 26.20 -19.95
N MET A 12 1.87 26.17 -20.12
CA MET A 12 0.94 26.81 -19.19
C MET A 12 1.00 26.17 -17.80
N VAL A 13 1.04 24.83 -17.74
CA VAL A 13 1.21 24.08 -16.49
C VAL A 13 2.53 24.42 -15.80
N SER A 14 3.64 24.38 -16.54
CA SER A 14 4.96 24.71 -16.04
C SER A 14 5.00 26.14 -15.50
N MET A 15 4.47 27.11 -16.26
CA MET A 15 4.36 28.50 -15.81
C MET A 15 3.51 28.65 -14.54
N PHE A 16 2.38 27.94 -14.43
CA PHE A 16 1.58 27.90 -13.22
C PHE A 16 2.39 27.38 -12.02
N GLN A 17 3.11 26.28 -12.18
CA GLN A 17 3.95 25.70 -11.14
C GLN A 17 5.10 26.64 -10.75
N THR A 18 5.76 27.29 -11.71
CA THR A 18 6.77 28.31 -11.42
C THR A 18 6.21 29.49 -10.62
N LEU A 19 5.05 30.03 -11.01
CA LEU A 19 4.41 31.17 -10.32
C LEU A 19 3.92 30.82 -8.91
N THR A 20 3.58 29.56 -8.68
CA THR A 20 3.06 29.06 -7.39
C THR A 20 4.10 28.37 -6.53
N SER A 21 5.38 28.35 -6.95
CA SER A 21 6.50 27.71 -6.24
C SER A 21 6.71 28.19 -4.80
N LYS A 22 6.24 29.41 -4.46
CA LYS A 22 6.32 29.97 -3.10
C LYS A 22 5.32 29.35 -2.13
N PHE A 23 4.28 28.70 -2.64
CA PHE A 23 3.30 28.02 -1.81
C PHE A 23 3.71 26.56 -1.62
N SER A 24 3.58 26.07 -0.39
CA SER A 24 3.94 24.70 -0.05
C SER A 24 3.00 24.09 0.98
N GLY A 25 3.12 22.78 1.16
CA GLY A 25 2.34 22.00 2.11
C GLY A 25 0.83 22.13 1.89
N LYS A 26 0.09 22.36 2.98
CA LYS A 26 -1.37 22.50 2.99
C LYS A 26 -1.92 23.62 2.11
N HIS A 27 -1.11 24.62 1.78
CA HIS A 27 -1.52 25.79 0.99
C HIS A 27 -1.14 25.69 -0.48
N THR A 28 -0.64 24.53 -0.92
CA THR A 28 -0.21 24.31 -2.31
C THR A 28 -1.39 24.44 -3.28
N PRO A 29 -1.33 25.38 -4.24
CA PRO A 29 -2.34 25.52 -5.28
C PRO A 29 -2.32 24.32 -6.22
N ILE A 30 -3.52 23.91 -6.66
CA ILE A 30 -3.70 22.82 -7.63
C ILE A 30 -4.35 23.39 -8.88
N LEU A 31 -3.70 23.18 -10.02
CA LEU A 31 -4.32 23.35 -11.33
C LEU A 31 -4.94 22.00 -11.73
N GLN A 32 -6.26 21.97 -11.87
CA GLN A 32 -6.99 20.77 -12.25
C GLN A 32 -7.51 20.89 -13.68
N THR A 33 -7.36 19.81 -14.45
CA THR A 33 -7.86 19.74 -15.82
C THR A 33 -8.80 18.56 -16.01
N THR A 34 -10.01 18.89 -16.48
CA THR A 34 -11.14 17.96 -16.63
C THR A 34 -11.65 17.89 -18.06
N GLU A 35 -11.54 18.99 -18.82
CA GLU A 35 -12.11 19.06 -20.15
C GLU A 35 -11.27 18.30 -21.17
N ARG A 36 -11.93 17.44 -21.96
CA ARG A 36 -11.30 16.67 -23.04
C ARG A 36 -10.62 17.55 -24.08
N GLY A 37 -11.08 18.79 -24.27
CA GLY A 37 -10.53 19.73 -25.26
C GLY A 37 -9.06 20.09 -25.04
N PHE A 38 -8.53 19.92 -23.83
CA PHE A 38 -7.10 20.10 -23.52
C PHE A 38 -6.24 18.92 -23.95
N PHE A 39 -6.83 17.75 -24.18
CA PHE A 39 -6.13 16.50 -24.44
C PHE A 39 -6.26 16.08 -25.91
N MET A 40 -5.37 15.20 -26.37
CA MET A 40 -5.48 14.62 -27.70
C MET A 40 -6.55 13.54 -27.75
N ASP A 41 -7.31 13.51 -28.85
CA ASP A 41 -8.21 12.40 -29.19
C ASP A 41 -7.48 11.22 -29.85
N ASP A 42 -6.16 11.31 -30.03
CA ASP A 42 -5.35 10.32 -30.73
C ASP A 42 -5.40 8.94 -30.05
N CYS A 43 -5.33 7.89 -30.87
CA CYS A 43 -5.60 6.50 -30.51
C CYS A 43 -4.32 5.65 -30.40
N LEU A 44 -3.22 6.21 -29.86
CA LEU A 44 -2.06 5.38 -29.54
C LEU A 44 -2.44 4.33 -28.49
N SER A 45 -2.27 3.07 -28.87
CA SER A 45 -2.65 1.90 -28.06
C SER A 45 -1.74 1.73 -26.84
N ALA A 46 -0.49 2.17 -26.94
CA ALA A 46 0.49 2.09 -25.87
C ALA A 46 1.63 3.12 -26.03
N GLU A 47 2.17 3.57 -24.90
CA GLU A 47 3.54 4.11 -24.83
C GLU A 47 4.43 3.11 -24.10
N LEU A 48 5.40 2.54 -24.81
CA LEU A 48 6.28 1.48 -24.29
C LEU A 48 7.67 2.02 -23.99
N GLN A 49 8.33 1.40 -23.01
CA GLN A 49 9.70 1.69 -22.60
C GLN A 49 9.95 3.17 -22.30
N VAL A 50 9.03 3.81 -21.57
CA VAL A 50 9.26 5.17 -21.07
C VAL A 50 10.24 5.08 -19.89
N ASP A 51 11.36 5.79 -19.99
CA ASP A 51 12.46 5.68 -19.04
C ASP A 51 12.09 6.28 -17.67
N LEU A 52 12.45 5.54 -16.61
CA LEU A 52 12.26 5.98 -15.24
C LEU A 52 13.61 6.14 -14.55
N HIS A 53 13.72 7.18 -13.73
CA HIS A 53 14.83 7.38 -12.82
C HIS A 53 14.60 6.60 -11.52
N SER A 54 13.39 6.72 -10.95
CA SER A 54 13.06 6.12 -9.66
C SER A 54 11.57 5.85 -9.48
N ILE A 55 11.28 4.97 -8.54
CA ILE A 55 9.95 4.60 -8.09
C ILE A 55 9.87 4.86 -6.59
N HIS A 56 8.77 5.43 -6.14
CA HIS A 56 8.55 5.73 -4.73
C HIS A 56 7.20 5.20 -4.26
N HIS A 57 7.18 4.63 -3.06
CA HIS A 57 5.96 4.30 -2.33
C HIS A 57 5.88 5.22 -1.12
N GLY A 58 4.73 5.87 -0.96
CA GLY A 58 4.51 6.77 0.16
C GLY A 58 3.09 7.26 0.25
N ASN A 59 2.94 8.44 0.86
CA ASN A 59 1.67 9.10 1.10
C ASN A 59 1.79 10.62 0.91
N LEU A 60 0.69 11.28 0.54
CA LEU A 60 0.59 12.73 0.48
C LEU A 60 0.02 13.20 1.82
N LEU A 61 0.85 13.83 2.65
CA LEU A 61 0.44 14.35 3.97
C LEU A 61 -0.59 15.48 3.82
N ASP A 62 -0.40 16.26 2.77
CA ASP A 62 -1.26 17.34 2.34
C ASP A 62 -1.17 17.51 0.82
N LEU A 63 -1.71 18.61 0.30
CA LEU A 63 -1.79 18.85 -1.14
C LEU A 63 -0.44 19.04 -1.83
N GLY A 64 0.65 19.31 -1.10
CA GLY A 64 1.96 19.59 -1.68
C GLY A 64 3.14 18.95 -0.96
N THR A 65 2.93 18.01 -0.04
CA THR A 65 4.01 17.30 0.65
C THR A 65 3.85 15.79 0.46
N PHE A 66 4.80 15.19 -0.25
CA PHE A 66 4.89 13.75 -0.42
C PHE A 66 5.93 13.16 0.54
N CYS A 67 5.44 12.32 1.44
CA CYS A 67 6.23 11.54 2.37
C CYS A 67 6.52 10.17 1.73
N SER A 68 7.75 9.99 1.24
CA SER A 68 8.21 8.74 0.65
C SER A 68 8.72 7.80 1.74
N HIS A 69 8.15 6.60 1.82
CA HIS A 69 8.54 5.57 2.78
C HIS A 69 9.49 4.52 2.22
N PHE A 70 9.52 4.41 0.89
CA PHE A 70 10.37 3.47 0.17
C PHE A 70 10.73 4.10 -1.17
N THR A 71 12.01 4.01 -1.53
CA THR A 71 12.52 4.51 -2.82
C THR A 71 13.39 3.45 -3.45
N ARG A 72 13.10 3.11 -4.72
CA ARG A 72 14.07 2.44 -5.58
C ARG A 72 14.50 3.40 -6.67
N GLU A 73 15.77 3.72 -6.69
CA GLU A 73 16.38 4.61 -7.69
C GLU A 73 17.46 3.89 -8.48
N ILE A 74 17.67 4.32 -9.72
CA ILE A 74 18.85 3.98 -10.48
C ILE A 74 20.02 4.79 -9.90
N PRO A 75 21.11 4.17 -9.40
CA PRO A 75 22.23 4.92 -8.83
C PRO A 75 22.79 5.97 -9.81
N LYS A 76 22.92 7.21 -9.33
CA LYS A 76 23.52 8.31 -10.10
C LYS A 76 24.96 7.96 -10.47
N GLY A 77 25.30 8.06 -11.76
CA GLY A 77 26.64 7.73 -12.25
C GLY A 77 26.93 6.24 -12.38
N ILE A 78 25.92 5.40 -12.62
CA ILE A 78 26.13 4.00 -12.98
C ILE A 78 27.20 3.88 -14.08
N ASN A 79 28.25 3.11 -13.79
CA ASN A 79 29.26 2.75 -14.77
C ASN A 79 28.61 2.04 -15.96
N GLY A 80 29.07 2.32 -17.19
CA GLY A 80 28.51 1.71 -18.41
C GLY A 80 28.48 0.18 -18.40
N THR A 81 29.39 -0.47 -17.65
CA THR A 81 29.40 -1.91 -17.40
C THR A 81 28.22 -2.39 -16.54
N LYS A 82 27.86 -1.68 -15.46
CA LYS A 82 26.69 -2.03 -14.64
C LYS A 82 25.37 -1.77 -15.37
N LEU A 83 25.30 -0.68 -16.15
CA LEU A 83 24.12 -0.40 -16.97
C LEU A 83 23.86 -1.53 -17.98
N SER A 84 24.93 -2.02 -18.63
CA SER A 84 24.82 -3.11 -19.59
C SER A 84 24.40 -4.43 -18.94
N GLU A 85 24.77 -4.67 -17.67
CA GLU A 85 24.26 -5.81 -16.88
C GLU A 85 22.75 -5.71 -16.64
N TYR A 86 22.23 -4.58 -16.15
CA TYR A 86 20.77 -4.39 -15.99
C TYR A 86 20.02 -4.61 -17.31
N ILE A 87 20.52 -3.99 -18.39
CA ILE A 87 19.91 -4.11 -19.73
C ILE A 87 19.93 -5.56 -20.22
N LYS A 88 21.03 -6.27 -19.99
CA LYS A 88 21.17 -7.69 -20.37
C LYS A 88 20.16 -8.56 -19.63
N VAL A 89 20.03 -8.39 -18.31
CA VAL A 89 19.05 -9.12 -17.50
C VAL A 89 17.63 -8.84 -17.98
N LEU A 90 17.29 -7.55 -18.18
CA LEU A 90 15.97 -7.16 -18.68
C LEU A 90 15.69 -7.70 -20.08
N SER A 91 16.64 -7.62 -21.00
CA SER A 91 16.47 -8.10 -22.38
C SER A 91 16.26 -9.62 -22.41
N ASN A 92 17.01 -10.35 -21.60
CA ASN A 92 16.89 -11.80 -21.48
C ASN A 92 15.55 -12.24 -20.87
N LEU A 93 15.02 -11.49 -19.89
CA LEU A 93 13.81 -11.87 -19.15
C LEU A 93 12.51 -11.29 -19.76
N SER A 94 12.59 -10.19 -20.51
CA SER A 94 11.43 -9.56 -21.16
C SER A 94 11.20 -10.01 -22.61
N SER A 95 12.17 -10.71 -23.20
CA SER A 95 12.18 -11.09 -24.62
C SER A 95 12.00 -9.89 -25.58
N ARG A 96 12.36 -8.69 -25.13
CA ARG A 96 12.32 -7.43 -25.90
C ARG A 96 13.70 -6.78 -25.87
N ASN A 97 14.00 -5.98 -26.88
CA ASN A 97 15.19 -5.14 -26.85
C ASN A 97 14.95 -4.00 -25.86
N VAL A 98 15.69 -3.98 -24.75
CA VAL A 98 15.54 -2.98 -23.68
C VAL A 98 16.72 -2.02 -23.72
N ARG A 99 16.47 -0.72 -23.47
CA ARG A 99 17.50 0.32 -23.56
C ARG A 99 17.83 1.00 -22.23
N SER A 100 17.02 0.76 -21.19
CA SER A 100 17.15 1.39 -19.88
C SER A 100 17.12 0.36 -18.76
N ALA A 101 17.70 0.71 -17.61
CA ALA A 101 17.72 -0.12 -16.41
C ALA A 101 16.37 -0.16 -15.67
N MET A 102 15.52 0.85 -15.90
CA MET A 102 14.14 0.91 -15.39
C MET A 102 13.25 1.64 -16.37
N TYR A 103 12.11 1.05 -16.69
CA TYR A 103 11.16 1.65 -17.61
C TYR A 103 9.72 1.28 -17.25
N VAL A 104 8.78 2.02 -17.80
CA VAL A 104 7.34 1.73 -17.71
C VAL A 104 6.73 1.56 -19.09
N ASP A 105 5.89 0.55 -19.21
CA ASP A 105 5.00 0.37 -20.35
C ASP A 105 3.59 0.79 -19.96
N PHE A 106 3.04 1.80 -20.62
CA PHE A 106 1.62 2.17 -20.53
C PHE A 106 0.85 1.49 -21.66
N GLU A 107 0.13 0.42 -21.35
CA GLU A 107 -0.72 -0.32 -22.30
C GLU A 107 -2.17 0.17 -22.16
N HIS A 108 -2.47 1.34 -22.74
CA HIS A 108 -3.76 2.04 -22.62
C HIS A 108 -4.96 1.18 -22.99
N ASP A 109 -4.86 0.39 -24.06
CA ASP A 109 -5.97 -0.46 -24.51
C ASP A 109 -6.24 -1.62 -23.54
N ARG A 110 -5.22 -2.04 -22.80
CA ARG A 110 -5.33 -3.04 -21.74
C ARG A 110 -5.67 -2.42 -20.38
N ASN A 111 -5.75 -1.09 -20.30
CA ASN A 111 -6.00 -0.35 -19.06
C ASN A 111 -5.00 -0.68 -17.96
N ILE A 112 -3.72 -0.83 -18.31
CA ILE A 112 -2.66 -1.13 -17.35
C ILE A 112 -1.41 -0.32 -17.65
N PHE A 113 -0.60 -0.12 -16.62
CA PHE A 113 0.81 0.18 -16.81
C PHE A 113 1.67 -0.78 -15.99
N THR A 114 2.84 -1.12 -16.52
CA THR A 114 3.77 -2.05 -15.89
C THR A 114 5.16 -1.45 -15.84
N VAL A 115 5.66 -1.25 -14.62
CA VAL A 115 7.05 -0.83 -14.37
C VAL A 115 7.93 -2.06 -14.32
N ARG A 116 9.10 -2.03 -14.98
CA ARG A 116 10.07 -3.12 -14.96
C ARG A 116 11.47 -2.61 -14.67
N PHE A 117 12.18 -3.36 -13.84
CA PHE A 117 13.60 -3.16 -13.58
C PHE A 117 14.28 -4.48 -13.23
N ALA A 118 15.59 -4.51 -13.42
CA ALA A 118 16.42 -5.60 -12.96
C ALA A 118 16.95 -5.32 -11.55
N VAL A 119 17.16 -6.40 -10.81
CA VAL A 119 17.85 -6.44 -9.52
C VAL A 119 19.01 -7.40 -9.71
N LEU A 120 20.23 -6.89 -9.59
CA LEU A 120 21.48 -7.67 -9.79
C LEU A 120 21.89 -8.45 -8.54
N ASP A 121 20.90 -8.73 -7.70
CA ASP A 121 21.08 -9.49 -6.48
C ASP A 121 21.01 -10.93 -6.88
N GLY A 122 22.12 -11.64 -6.74
CA GLY A 122 22.05 -13.08 -6.60
C GLY A 122 21.37 -13.47 -5.30
N TYR A 123 20.08 -13.25 -5.33
CA TYR A 123 19.12 -13.50 -4.30
C TYR A 123 19.17 -15.00 -4.01
N LYS A 124 19.59 -15.35 -2.79
CA LYS A 124 19.54 -16.73 -2.34
C LYS A 124 18.10 -17.22 -2.50
N ALA A 125 17.92 -18.32 -3.23
CA ALA A 125 16.69 -19.09 -3.26
C ALA A 125 16.43 -19.68 -1.86
N ARG A 126 16.07 -18.85 -0.89
CA ARG A 126 15.84 -19.28 0.50
C ARG A 126 14.37 -19.53 0.82
N GLU A 127 13.47 -19.38 -0.15
CA GLU A 127 12.03 -19.55 0.09
C GLU A 127 11.39 -20.68 -0.73
N MET A 128 12.16 -21.37 -1.57
CA MET A 128 11.73 -22.62 -2.19
C MET A 128 12.88 -23.63 -2.17
N ASN A 129 12.75 -24.59 -1.26
CA ASN A 129 13.37 -25.91 -1.20
C ASN A 129 14.86 -25.99 -0.86
N ASN A 130 15.10 -26.45 0.37
CA ASN A 130 16.18 -27.36 0.70
C ASN A 130 15.98 -28.67 -0.07
N THR A 131 16.43 -28.70 -1.32
CA THR A 131 16.76 -29.96 -1.99
C THR A 131 18.19 -29.83 -2.48
N SER A 132 19.09 -30.42 -1.68
CA SER A 132 20.37 -31.03 -2.05
C SER A 132 21.29 -30.30 -3.04
N ASN A 133 22.46 -29.90 -2.53
CA ASN A 133 23.78 -30.04 -3.18
C ASN A 133 23.95 -29.62 -4.65
N GLU A 134 23.33 -28.54 -5.09
CA GLU A 134 23.84 -27.81 -6.25
C GLU A 134 24.35 -26.45 -5.79
N LYS A 135 25.57 -26.08 -6.21
CA LYS A 135 26.11 -24.73 -6.09
C LYS A 135 25.12 -23.76 -6.75
N GLN A 136 24.17 -23.23 -5.97
CA GLN A 136 23.12 -22.34 -6.45
C GLN A 136 23.78 -21.07 -6.99
N LYS A 137 23.89 -21.00 -8.32
CA LYS A 137 24.32 -19.81 -9.04
C LYS A 137 23.42 -18.64 -8.64
N LEU A 138 24.02 -17.49 -8.36
CA LEU A 138 23.31 -16.22 -8.24
C LEU A 138 22.44 -16.04 -9.50
N VAL A 139 21.11 -15.91 -9.35
CA VAL A 139 20.19 -15.70 -10.47
C VAL A 139 19.67 -14.26 -10.42
N ASP A 140 20.16 -13.44 -11.33
CA ASP A 140 19.63 -12.08 -11.55
C ASP A 140 18.12 -12.15 -11.83
N SER A 141 17.39 -11.18 -11.30
CA SER A 141 15.93 -11.18 -11.34
C SER A 141 15.40 -9.89 -11.94
N MET A 142 14.30 -10.00 -12.69
CA MET A 142 13.51 -8.85 -13.12
C MET A 142 12.26 -8.77 -12.24
N PHE A 143 11.95 -7.57 -11.77
CA PHE A 143 10.67 -7.30 -11.12
C PHE A 143 9.76 -6.55 -12.08
N ALA A 144 8.47 -6.87 -12.03
CA ALA A 144 7.43 -6.14 -12.72
C ALA A 144 6.37 -5.70 -11.70
N LEU A 145 6.05 -4.41 -11.70
CA LEU A 145 4.98 -3.83 -10.91
C LEU A 145 3.85 -3.43 -11.84
N LYS A 146 2.74 -4.12 -11.73
CA LYS A 146 1.58 -3.90 -12.57
C LYS A 146 0.50 -3.13 -11.81
N VAL A 147 0.03 -2.04 -12.42
CA VAL A 147 -1.09 -1.25 -11.92
C VAL A 147 -2.20 -1.25 -12.97
N ASN A 148 -3.42 -1.58 -12.55
CA ASN A 148 -4.60 -1.46 -13.41
C ASN A 148 -5.17 -0.05 -13.30
N TYR A 149 -5.66 0.51 -14.40
CA TYR A 149 -6.24 1.86 -14.40
C TYR A 149 -7.48 1.95 -13.51
N THR A 150 -8.18 0.83 -13.30
CA THR A 150 -9.31 0.72 -12.37
C THR A 150 -8.92 0.92 -10.90
N SER A 151 -7.65 0.75 -10.54
CA SER A 151 -7.18 1.06 -9.19
C SER A 151 -6.79 2.52 -9.01
N LEU A 152 -6.73 3.33 -10.08
CA LEU A 152 -6.39 4.74 -9.98
C LEU A 152 -7.56 5.53 -9.38
N ARG A 153 -7.28 6.32 -8.35
CA ARG A 153 -8.24 7.18 -7.66
C ARG A 153 -8.00 8.67 -7.90
N ARG A 154 -6.73 9.05 -8.09
CA ARG A 154 -6.26 10.43 -8.32
C ARG A 154 -4.92 10.38 -9.04
N ILE A 155 -4.69 11.34 -9.94
CA ILE A 155 -3.44 11.52 -10.67
C ILE A 155 -2.96 12.95 -10.43
N LEU A 156 -1.79 13.10 -9.83
CA LEU A 156 -1.14 14.39 -9.57
C LEU A 156 0.22 14.43 -10.29
N VAL A 157 0.53 15.53 -10.93
CA VAL A 157 1.73 15.69 -11.75
C VAL A 157 2.53 16.91 -11.28
N ASP A 158 3.82 16.71 -11.06
CA ASP A 158 4.80 17.77 -10.82
C ASP A 158 5.78 17.82 -11.99
N THR A 159 5.84 18.96 -12.69
CA THR A 159 6.70 19.18 -13.87
C THR A 159 7.89 20.08 -13.55
N ASN A 160 7.96 20.65 -12.35
CA ASN A 160 8.96 21.66 -12.01
C ASN A 160 10.08 21.04 -11.15
N GLN A 161 10.96 20.25 -11.77
CA GLN A 161 12.03 19.54 -11.08
C GLN A 161 13.39 19.82 -11.75
N GLU A 162 14.38 20.28 -10.96
CA GLU A 162 15.68 20.77 -11.46
C GLU A 162 16.58 19.69 -12.09
N SER A 163 16.32 18.40 -11.82
CA SER A 163 17.18 17.27 -12.25
C SER A 163 16.42 16.10 -12.89
N CYS A 164 15.10 16.25 -13.11
CA CYS A 164 14.23 15.23 -13.70
C CYS A 164 13.09 15.90 -14.44
N ALA A 165 12.56 15.26 -15.49
CA ALA A 165 11.54 15.89 -16.34
C ALA A 165 10.17 16.03 -15.66
N ALA A 166 9.73 15.01 -14.92
CA ALA A 166 8.44 15.02 -14.24
C ALA A 166 8.33 13.94 -13.15
N ARG A 167 7.44 14.16 -12.18
CA ARG A 167 6.93 13.14 -11.28
C ARG A 167 5.43 12.99 -11.46
N ILE A 168 4.95 11.75 -11.54
CA ILE A 168 3.53 11.44 -11.54
C ILE A 168 3.20 10.61 -10.30
N TYR A 169 2.31 11.12 -9.48
CA TYR A 169 1.82 10.50 -8.25
C TYR A 169 0.45 9.86 -8.54
N PHE A 170 0.39 8.54 -8.42
CA PHE A 170 -0.83 7.76 -8.56
C PHE A 170 -1.36 7.38 -7.18
N HIS A 171 -2.51 7.93 -6.78
CA HIS A 171 -3.23 7.43 -5.62
C HIS A 171 -3.99 6.19 -6.03
N LEU A 172 -3.68 5.06 -5.39
CA LEU A 172 -4.25 3.75 -5.71
C LEU A 172 -5.29 3.33 -4.66
N ASN A 173 -6.38 2.71 -5.12
CA ASN A 173 -7.30 1.96 -4.26
C ASN A 173 -6.69 0.64 -3.77
N TYR A 174 -5.80 0.06 -4.57
CA TYR A 174 -5.16 -1.23 -4.33
C TYR A 174 -3.67 -1.15 -4.68
N PRO A 175 -2.79 -1.81 -3.92
CA PRO A 175 -1.36 -1.77 -4.18
C PRO A 175 -1.00 -2.41 -5.54
N PRO A 176 0.16 -2.06 -6.13
CA PRO A 176 0.62 -2.67 -7.38
C PRO A 176 0.82 -4.19 -7.23
N GLU A 177 0.47 -4.96 -8.26
CA GLU A 177 0.80 -6.39 -8.32
C GLU A 177 2.29 -6.54 -8.62
N ILE A 178 3.05 -7.10 -7.69
CA ILE A 178 4.48 -7.34 -7.85
C ILE A 178 4.71 -8.76 -8.34
N ARG A 179 5.46 -8.91 -9.43
CA ARG A 179 5.93 -10.20 -9.94
C ARG A 179 7.43 -10.20 -10.08
N ARG A 180 8.01 -11.37 -9.82
CA ARG A 180 9.43 -11.62 -10.00
C ARG A 180 9.63 -12.67 -11.09
N PHE A 181 10.53 -12.35 -12.00
CA PHE A 181 10.92 -13.19 -13.12
C PHE A 181 12.36 -13.64 -12.93
N ARG A 182 12.61 -14.94 -13.14
CA ARG A 182 13.93 -15.58 -13.06
C ARG A 182 14.05 -16.69 -14.09
N GLN A 183 15.28 -16.95 -14.53
CA GLN A 183 15.58 -18.11 -15.37
C GLN A 183 15.97 -19.30 -14.49
N LYS A 184 15.35 -20.46 -14.72
CA LYS A 184 15.80 -21.73 -14.16
C LYS A 184 16.40 -22.58 -15.27
N MET A 185 17.61 -23.08 -15.03
CA MET A 185 18.22 -24.10 -15.89
C MET A 185 17.76 -25.47 -15.40
N ASN A 186 17.01 -26.20 -16.22
CA ASN A 186 16.62 -27.57 -15.91
C ASN A 186 17.76 -28.52 -16.30
N VAL A 187 18.57 -28.94 -15.33
CA VAL A 187 19.72 -29.83 -15.55
C VAL A 187 19.29 -31.23 -16.05
N THR A 188 18.05 -31.63 -15.77
CA THR A 188 17.51 -32.99 -16.01
C THR A 188 16.88 -33.23 -17.38
N GLN A 189 16.56 -32.22 -18.19
CA GLN A 189 15.89 -32.40 -19.51
C GLN A 189 16.59 -31.69 -20.68
N GLY A 190 17.89 -31.44 -20.56
CA GLY A 190 18.69 -30.67 -21.54
C GLY A 190 18.65 -29.16 -21.28
N PRO A 191 19.38 -28.34 -22.06
CA PRO A 191 19.57 -26.90 -21.80
C PRO A 191 18.33 -26.07 -22.18
N LYS A 192 17.15 -26.41 -21.63
CA LYS A 192 15.96 -25.56 -21.72
C LYS A 192 15.95 -24.60 -20.54
N VAL A 193 16.02 -23.31 -20.86
CA VAL A 193 15.88 -22.21 -19.91
C VAL A 193 14.39 -21.97 -19.71
N GLU A 194 13.88 -22.23 -18.52
CA GLU A 194 12.49 -21.98 -18.16
C GLU A 194 12.38 -20.63 -17.44
N LEU A 195 11.47 -19.77 -17.91
CA LEU A 195 11.17 -18.50 -17.26
C LEU A 195 10.12 -18.75 -16.17
N ILE A 196 10.52 -18.60 -14.91
CA ILE A 196 9.60 -18.68 -13.78
C ILE A 196 9.11 -17.27 -13.46
N SER A 197 7.79 -17.12 -13.36
CA SER A 197 7.10 -15.88 -12.98
C SER A 197 6.29 -16.13 -11.73
N ASP A 198 6.78 -15.67 -10.59
CA ASP A 198 6.10 -15.80 -9.30
C ASP A 198 5.55 -14.44 -8.83
N ARG A 199 4.32 -14.42 -8.30
CA ARG A 199 3.80 -13.23 -7.60
C ARG A 199 4.55 -13.07 -6.29
N PHE A 200 4.91 -11.83 -5.98
CA PHE A 200 5.70 -11.47 -4.82
C PHE A 200 5.05 -10.30 -4.07
N ARG A 201 5.56 -9.96 -2.88
CA ARG A 201 4.98 -8.93 -2.01
C ARG A 201 5.81 -7.66 -1.87
N TYR A 202 7.08 -7.72 -2.23
CA TYR A 202 8.01 -6.61 -2.08
C TYR A 202 9.12 -6.71 -3.12
N TYR A 203 10.01 -5.74 -3.12
CA TYR A 203 11.25 -5.75 -3.87
C TYR A 203 12.26 -4.88 -3.11
N PRO A 204 13.57 -5.04 -3.34
CA PRO A 204 14.57 -4.30 -2.56
C PRO A 204 14.70 -2.84 -3.03
N GLU A 205 15.00 -1.92 -2.11
CA GLU A 205 15.30 -0.51 -2.43
C GLU A 205 16.62 -0.41 -3.20
N ALA A 206 17.62 -1.15 -2.75
CA ALA A 206 18.94 -1.20 -3.34
C ALA A 206 19.37 -2.64 -3.60
N ASP A 207 20.25 -2.80 -4.58
CA ASP A 207 20.87 -4.09 -4.83
C ASP A 207 21.71 -4.52 -3.60
N TYR A 208 21.66 -5.80 -3.27
CA TYR A 208 22.31 -6.52 -2.19
C TYR A 208 21.77 -6.19 -0.79
N GLN A 209 20.57 -5.61 -0.69
CA GLN A 209 19.92 -5.29 0.58
C GLN A 209 19.53 -6.54 1.36
N LYS A 210 19.88 -6.56 2.65
CA LYS A 210 19.66 -7.71 3.56
C LYS A 210 18.39 -7.62 4.39
N ASP A 211 17.90 -6.41 4.69
CA ASP A 211 16.71 -6.20 5.51
C ASP A 211 15.46 -6.10 4.64
N ILE A 212 14.54 -7.04 4.86
CA ILE A 212 13.38 -7.31 4.02
C ILE A 212 12.08 -6.79 4.70
N GLY A 213 12.01 -6.80 6.03
CA GLY A 213 10.76 -6.56 6.76
C GLY A 213 10.24 -5.14 6.61
N LEU A 214 11.16 -4.17 6.61
CA LEU A 214 10.84 -2.75 6.48
C LEU A 214 10.32 -2.41 5.07
N ALA A 215 10.93 -2.99 4.03
CA ALA A 215 10.51 -2.80 2.64
C ALA A 215 9.06 -3.25 2.41
N ILE A 216 8.69 -4.40 2.97
CA ILE A 216 7.32 -4.91 2.82
C ILE A 216 6.30 -3.97 3.48
N THR A 217 6.59 -3.51 4.71
CA THR A 217 5.71 -2.59 5.43
C THR A 217 5.57 -1.27 4.68
N ALA A 218 6.68 -0.70 4.21
CA ALA A 218 6.69 0.56 3.47
C ALA A 218 5.90 0.49 2.15
N ILE A 219 6.04 -0.59 1.39
CA ILE A 219 5.30 -0.79 0.13
C ILE A 219 3.80 -0.99 0.41
N ASN A 220 3.45 -1.86 1.36
CA ASN A 220 2.06 -2.28 1.58
C ASN A 220 1.21 -1.20 2.27
N ASP A 221 1.80 -0.39 3.13
CA ASP A 221 1.08 0.70 3.81
C ASP A 221 0.90 1.95 2.94
N SER A 222 1.62 2.04 1.82
CA SER A 222 1.65 3.24 0.99
C SER A 222 0.46 3.30 0.02
N PRO A 223 -0.42 4.30 0.11
CA PRO A 223 -1.53 4.52 -0.83
C PRO A 223 -1.08 5.10 -2.18
N ILE A 224 0.10 5.71 -2.23
CA ILE A 224 0.58 6.44 -3.42
C ILE A 224 1.80 5.75 -4.00
N PHE A 225 1.71 5.52 -5.30
CA PHE A 225 2.79 5.04 -6.13
C PHE A 225 3.25 6.17 -7.03
N CYS A 226 4.50 6.61 -6.86
CA CYS A 226 5.07 7.72 -7.61
C CYS A 226 6.12 7.23 -8.61
N LEU A 227 6.00 7.70 -9.85
CA LEU A 227 6.97 7.50 -10.91
C LEU A 227 7.73 8.79 -11.16
N GLN A 228 9.06 8.73 -11.06
CA GLN A 228 9.95 9.83 -11.41
C GLN A 228 10.65 9.50 -12.73
N PHE A 229 10.41 10.34 -13.73
CA PHE A 229 10.92 10.16 -15.08
C PHE A 229 12.30 10.79 -15.25
N THR A 230 13.07 10.28 -16.21
CA THR A 230 14.40 10.83 -16.55
C THR A 230 14.27 12.13 -17.33
N GLU A 231 15.37 12.88 -17.48
CA GLU A 231 15.45 14.08 -18.33
C GLU A 231 15.17 13.79 -19.82
N MET A 232 15.17 12.51 -20.23
CA MET A 232 14.87 12.09 -21.60
C MET A 232 13.37 12.17 -21.93
N MET A 233 12.51 12.36 -20.93
CA MET A 233 11.09 12.56 -21.14
C MET A 233 10.84 13.99 -21.63
N ASP A 234 10.51 14.12 -22.91
CA ASP A 234 10.13 15.41 -23.49
C ASP A 234 8.65 15.78 -23.20
N ASP A 235 8.35 17.07 -23.32
CA ASP A 235 7.00 17.61 -23.15
C ASP A 235 5.98 16.91 -24.06
N ASN A 236 6.37 16.53 -25.27
CA ASN A 236 5.44 15.92 -26.22
C ASN A 236 5.02 14.52 -25.74
N LEU A 237 5.96 13.71 -25.27
CA LEU A 237 5.72 12.40 -24.69
C LEU A 237 4.87 12.51 -23.43
N LEU A 238 5.20 13.43 -22.51
CA LEU A 238 4.40 13.67 -21.30
C LEU A 238 2.97 14.08 -21.65
N TYR A 239 2.79 15.00 -22.59
CA TYR A 239 1.46 15.45 -23.02
C TYR A 239 0.62 14.32 -23.63
N ARG A 240 1.23 13.49 -24.49
CA ARG A 240 0.56 12.31 -25.06
C ARG A 240 0.15 11.32 -23.97
N LEU A 241 1.07 11.00 -23.06
CA LEU A 241 0.84 10.09 -21.95
C LEU A 241 -0.34 10.55 -21.08
N LEU A 242 -0.32 11.82 -20.65
CA LEU A 242 -1.38 12.40 -19.83
C LEU A 242 -2.72 12.45 -20.58
N SER A 243 -2.70 12.73 -21.89
CA SER A 243 -3.91 12.70 -22.73
C SER A 243 -4.55 11.32 -22.77
N ARG A 244 -3.75 10.28 -22.98
CA ARG A 244 -4.25 8.90 -23.05
C ARG A 244 -4.68 8.39 -21.68
N LEU A 245 -3.94 8.70 -20.62
CA LEU A 245 -4.35 8.41 -19.24
C LEU A 245 -5.70 9.07 -18.92
N HIS A 246 -5.85 10.36 -19.20
CA HIS A 246 -7.13 11.04 -18.99
C HIS A 246 -8.27 10.39 -19.80
N ALA A 247 -8.04 10.10 -21.08
CA ALA A 247 -9.05 9.50 -21.94
C ALA A 247 -9.50 8.09 -21.49
N ARG A 248 -8.58 7.28 -20.94
CA ARG A 248 -8.88 5.90 -20.51
C ARG A 248 -9.40 5.82 -19.09
N VAL A 249 -8.82 6.57 -18.18
CA VAL A 249 -9.16 6.52 -16.75
C VAL A 249 -10.36 7.42 -16.45
N ASN A 250 -10.60 8.46 -17.27
CA ASN A 250 -11.65 9.45 -17.08
C ASN A 250 -11.57 10.16 -15.71
N LEU A 251 -10.34 10.35 -15.21
CA LEU A 251 -10.04 11.12 -14.02
C LEU A 251 -9.44 12.47 -14.40
N PRO A 252 -9.72 13.54 -13.63
CA PRO A 252 -9.01 14.80 -13.79
C PRO A 252 -7.50 14.60 -13.58
N ILE A 253 -6.70 15.33 -14.36
CA ILE A 253 -5.26 15.43 -14.13
C ILE A 253 -4.99 16.71 -13.33
N GLU A 254 -4.38 16.55 -12.18
CA GLU A 254 -4.02 17.64 -11.28
C GLU A 254 -2.54 17.97 -11.39
N PHE A 255 -2.20 19.23 -11.26
CA PHE A 255 -0.82 19.74 -11.32
C PHE A 255 -0.54 20.61 -10.09
N ALA A 256 0.54 20.31 -9.38
CA ALA A 256 0.98 21.08 -8.21
C ALA A 256 2.49 20.92 -8.00
N ASN A 257 3.12 21.87 -7.29
CA ASN A 257 4.49 21.68 -6.81
C ASN A 257 4.45 20.76 -5.59
N VAL A 258 5.15 19.63 -5.64
CA VAL A 258 5.15 18.68 -4.55
C VAL A 258 6.53 18.59 -3.91
N GLN A 259 6.63 19.02 -2.67
CA GLN A 259 7.81 18.83 -1.84
C GLN A 259 7.99 17.34 -1.55
N PHE A 260 9.18 16.84 -1.83
CA PHE A 260 9.55 15.46 -1.60
C PHE A 260 10.32 15.34 -0.29
N SER A 261 9.86 14.49 0.62
CA SER A 261 10.56 14.15 1.86
C SER A 261 10.65 12.64 2.02
N TYR A 262 11.84 12.11 2.29
CA TYR A 262 12.01 10.69 2.61
C TYR A 262 11.87 10.45 4.11
N PHE A 263 10.97 9.54 4.50
CA PHE A 263 10.71 9.16 5.89
C PHE A 263 10.64 7.62 6.01
N PRO A 264 11.70 6.96 6.48
CA PRO A 264 11.71 5.52 6.69
C PRO A 264 10.64 5.08 7.69
N VAL A 265 9.95 3.97 7.41
CA VAL A 265 8.94 3.40 8.33
C VAL A 265 9.51 3.00 9.70
N ASP A 266 10.83 2.76 9.79
CA ASP A 266 11.50 2.42 11.05
C ASP A 266 11.54 3.60 12.04
N ASN A 267 11.39 4.82 11.52
CA ASN A 267 11.37 6.06 12.31
C ASN A 267 10.00 6.35 12.92
N TYR A 268 8.95 5.58 12.59
CA TYR A 268 7.68 5.70 13.28
C TYR A 268 7.86 5.45 14.78
N VAL A 269 7.22 6.30 15.59
CA VAL A 269 7.18 6.06 17.04
C VAL A 269 6.43 4.76 17.34
N PRO A 270 6.71 4.10 18.49
CA PRO A 270 6.07 2.84 18.81
C PRO A 270 4.54 2.90 18.76
N LEU A 271 3.93 1.86 18.21
CA LEU A 271 2.48 1.74 18.07
C LEU A 271 1.80 1.69 19.44
N PRO A 272 0.62 2.29 19.63
CA PRO A 272 -0.11 2.20 20.90
C PRO A 272 -0.75 0.83 21.14
N VAL A 273 -0.99 0.08 20.07
CA VAL A 273 -1.62 -1.25 20.10
C VAL A 273 -0.77 -2.23 19.30
N ARG A 274 -0.75 -3.49 19.78
CA ARG A 274 -0.02 -4.58 19.11
C ARG A 274 -0.89 -5.17 18.02
N MET A 275 -0.35 -5.41 16.83
CA MET A 275 -1.08 -6.07 15.73
C MET A 275 -0.16 -7.02 14.98
N ILE A 276 -0.54 -8.30 14.91
CA ILE A 276 0.19 -9.32 14.15
C ILE A 276 -0.82 -10.23 13.49
N GLY A 277 -1.11 -10.04 12.21
CA GLY A 277 -2.03 -10.93 11.49
C GLY A 277 -1.65 -11.21 10.03
N CYS A 278 -0.97 -10.26 9.39
CA CYS A 278 -0.31 -10.40 8.10
C CYS A 278 1.21 -10.32 8.21
N ASP A 279 1.77 -10.43 9.43
CA ASP A 279 3.22 -10.49 9.59
C ASP A 279 3.72 -11.64 8.71
N TYR A 280 4.73 -11.30 7.91
CA TYR A 280 5.25 -12.01 6.76
C TYR A 280 6.01 -13.24 7.20
N ARG A 281 5.29 -14.10 7.90
CA ARG A 281 5.67 -15.39 8.45
C ARG A 281 6.34 -16.18 7.34
N LYS A 282 7.63 -16.49 7.52
CA LYS A 282 8.34 -17.43 6.64
C LYS A 282 7.46 -18.67 6.45
N CYS A 283 7.32 -19.12 5.20
CA CYS A 283 6.50 -20.28 4.83
C CYS A 283 6.67 -21.37 5.88
N ALA A 284 5.58 -21.77 6.54
CA ALA A 284 5.56 -23.07 7.19
C ALA A 284 5.53 -24.11 6.07
N THR A 285 6.67 -24.65 5.66
CA THR A 285 6.66 -25.99 5.07
C THR A 285 6.51 -26.98 6.21
N GLU A 286 5.61 -27.94 6.09
CA GLU A 286 5.46 -29.04 7.07
C GLU A 286 6.82 -29.73 7.31
N GLU A 287 7.64 -29.85 6.26
CA GLU A 287 9.00 -30.40 6.30
C GLU A 287 10.00 -29.52 7.08
N GLY A 288 9.79 -28.21 7.14
CA GLY A 288 10.63 -27.27 7.90
C GLY A 288 10.33 -27.28 9.40
N ILE A 289 9.12 -27.67 9.79
CA ILE A 289 8.71 -27.83 11.20
C ILE A 289 9.35 -29.10 11.80
N SER A 290 9.56 -30.13 10.99
CA SER A 290 10.23 -31.37 11.43
C SER A 290 11.77 -31.28 11.43
N GLN A 291 12.37 -30.30 10.77
CA GLN A 291 13.84 -30.19 10.63
C GLN A 291 14.47 -29.01 11.39
N ASN A 292 13.68 -27.99 11.79
CA ASN A 292 14.17 -26.89 12.60
C ASN A 292 13.48 -26.90 13.98
N ASP A 293 14.17 -27.37 15.01
CA ASP A 293 13.76 -27.30 16.43
C ASP A 293 13.60 -25.87 16.98
N GLN A 294 13.67 -24.83 16.13
CA GLN A 294 13.42 -23.46 16.55
C GLN A 294 11.98 -23.04 16.19
N PRO A 295 11.11 -22.79 17.19
CA PRO A 295 9.78 -22.25 16.93
C PRO A 295 9.94 -20.89 16.26
N TYR A 296 9.23 -20.69 15.14
CA TYR A 296 9.21 -19.39 14.49
C TYR A 296 8.76 -18.31 15.49
N GLN A 297 9.55 -17.25 15.63
CA GLN A 297 9.17 -16.06 16.37
C GLN A 297 8.61 -15.00 15.40
N PRO A 298 7.40 -14.48 15.64
CA PRO A 298 6.87 -13.37 14.84
C PRO A 298 7.77 -12.14 14.96
N VAL A 299 7.81 -11.32 13.91
CA VAL A 299 8.45 -10.01 13.97
C VAL A 299 7.56 -9.13 14.82
N GLU A 300 7.94 -8.98 16.08
CA GLU A 300 7.18 -8.17 17.03
C GLU A 300 7.26 -6.68 16.63
N PRO A 301 6.12 -6.00 16.46
CA PRO A 301 6.13 -4.57 16.18
C PRO A 301 6.66 -3.80 17.39
N LYS A 302 7.27 -2.63 17.14
CA LYS A 302 7.60 -1.67 18.21
C LYS A 302 6.30 -1.14 18.82
N VAL A 303 6.02 -1.48 20.07
CA VAL A 303 4.79 -1.09 20.78
C VAL A 303 5.13 -0.25 22.02
N ASP A 304 4.40 0.83 22.23
CA ASP A 304 4.50 1.66 23.42
C ASP A 304 3.85 0.95 24.62
N LYS A 305 4.66 0.57 25.60
CA LYS A 305 4.18 -0.20 26.75
C LYS A 305 3.20 0.57 27.62
N ALA A 306 3.34 1.90 27.73
CA ALA A 306 2.47 2.72 28.58
C ALA A 306 1.08 2.83 27.96
N TRP A 307 1.01 3.19 26.67
CA TRP A 307 -0.27 3.23 25.95
C TRP A 307 -0.91 1.86 25.81
N SER A 308 -0.12 0.83 25.52
CA SER A 308 -0.63 -0.54 25.45
C SER A 308 -1.26 -0.97 26.77
N LYS A 309 -0.64 -0.68 27.91
CA LYS A 309 -1.22 -0.99 29.23
C LYS A 309 -2.48 -0.17 29.50
N LYS A 310 -2.47 1.13 29.17
CA LYS A 310 -3.61 2.03 29.40
C LYS A 310 -4.84 1.62 28.58
N LEU A 311 -4.67 1.27 27.32
CA LEU A 311 -5.79 0.86 26.46
C LEU A 311 -6.34 -0.51 26.89
N LYS A 312 -5.46 -1.45 27.29
CA LYS A 312 -5.89 -2.75 27.84
C LYS A 312 -6.74 -2.64 29.10
N SER A 313 -6.53 -1.62 29.93
CA SER A 313 -7.36 -1.41 31.13
C SER A 313 -8.73 -0.82 30.86
N LEU A 314 -9.01 -0.36 29.64
CA LEU A 314 -10.30 0.22 29.25
C LEU A 314 -11.22 -0.84 28.65
N SER A 315 -11.05 -1.15 27.37
CA SER A 315 -11.81 -2.20 26.68
C SER A 315 -11.12 -2.69 25.42
N PHE A 316 -11.42 -3.94 25.04
CA PHE A 316 -10.93 -4.50 23.79
C PHE A 316 -11.60 -3.84 22.56
N ALA A 317 -12.84 -3.34 22.68
CA ALA A 317 -13.51 -2.58 21.63
C ALA A 317 -12.72 -1.33 21.22
N LEU A 318 -12.25 -0.56 22.20
CA LEU A 318 -11.42 0.61 21.94
C LEU A 318 -10.09 0.23 21.29
N GLU A 319 -9.41 -0.79 21.84
CA GLU A 319 -8.16 -1.31 21.28
C GLU A 319 -8.31 -1.74 19.82
N TYR A 320 -9.41 -2.44 19.52
CA TYR A 320 -9.73 -2.92 18.18
C TYR A 320 -9.95 -1.78 17.18
N LEU A 321 -10.68 -0.72 17.57
CA LEU A 321 -10.92 0.42 16.68
C LEU A 321 -9.66 1.26 16.44
N ILE A 322 -8.80 1.41 17.46
CA ILE A 322 -7.48 2.04 17.28
C ILE A 322 -6.61 1.19 16.34
N ALA A 323 -6.59 -0.13 16.53
CA ALA A 323 -5.93 -1.06 15.63
C ALA A 323 -6.51 -0.96 14.20
N ALA A 324 -7.82 -0.81 14.07
CA ALA A 324 -8.49 -0.64 12.78
C ALA A 324 -8.06 0.65 12.08
N LEU A 325 -8.01 1.79 12.78
CA LEU A 325 -7.46 3.03 12.24
C LEU A 325 -6.03 2.83 11.72
N LEU A 326 -5.14 2.24 12.53
CA LEU A 326 -3.74 2.03 12.16
C LEU A 326 -3.57 1.06 10.98
N SER A 327 -4.51 0.12 10.80
CA SER A 327 -4.49 -0.79 9.64
C SER A 327 -4.69 -0.09 8.29
N ARG A 328 -5.13 1.18 8.26
CA ARG A 328 -5.23 1.99 7.02
C ARG A 328 -3.89 2.49 6.49
N GLY A 329 -2.77 2.17 7.16
CA GLY A 329 -1.42 2.34 6.62
C GLY A 329 -0.93 3.78 6.74
N ALA A 330 -0.07 4.20 5.81
CA ALA A 330 0.64 5.49 5.86
C ALA A 330 -0.31 6.69 5.98
N VAL A 331 -1.48 6.61 5.34
CA VAL A 331 -2.57 7.58 5.44
C VAL A 331 -2.89 8.04 6.87
N VAL A 332 -2.92 7.08 7.81
CA VAL A 332 -3.20 7.31 9.23
C VAL A 332 -1.90 7.38 10.03
N LYS A 333 -0.96 6.47 9.75
CA LYS A 333 0.31 6.35 10.49
C LYS A 333 1.15 7.61 10.37
N ASP A 334 1.17 8.29 9.22
CA ASP A 334 1.91 9.54 9.08
C ASP A 334 1.38 10.65 9.99
N GLN A 335 0.06 10.73 10.17
CA GLN A 335 -0.53 11.77 11.00
C GLN A 335 -0.32 11.50 12.49
N LEU A 336 -0.29 10.21 12.89
CA LEU A 336 -0.25 9.80 14.29
C LEU A 336 1.15 9.45 14.78
N LEU A 337 2.01 8.87 13.95
CA LEU A 337 3.22 8.17 14.40
C LEU A 337 4.53 8.83 13.98
N GLN A 338 4.50 9.99 13.32
CA GLN A 338 5.72 10.73 13.01
C GLN A 338 6.41 11.29 14.27
N THR A 339 5.63 11.67 15.29
CA THR A 339 6.15 12.19 16.56
C THR A 339 5.41 11.60 17.75
N VAL A 340 6.06 11.61 18.92
CA VAL A 340 5.46 11.15 20.19
C VAL A 340 4.29 12.06 20.59
N GLU A 341 4.42 13.36 20.32
CA GLU A 341 3.40 14.38 20.61
C GLU A 341 2.12 14.11 19.83
N SER A 342 2.19 14.02 18.49
CA SER A 342 1.01 13.78 17.64
C SER A 342 0.25 12.50 18.04
N ARG A 343 0.99 11.43 18.37
CA ARG A 343 0.41 10.18 18.86
C ARG A 343 -0.31 10.39 20.18
N ASN A 344 0.38 10.99 21.15
CA ASN A 344 -0.12 11.16 22.51
C ASN A 344 -1.33 12.11 22.55
N ASP A 345 -1.32 13.17 21.75
CA ASP A 345 -2.42 14.13 21.67
C ASP A 345 -3.70 13.46 21.18
N PHE A 346 -3.62 12.71 20.08
CA PHE A 346 -4.77 11.97 19.56
C PHE A 346 -5.27 10.93 20.56
N LEU A 347 -4.38 10.12 21.15
CA LEU A 347 -4.78 9.08 22.10
C LEU A 347 -5.35 9.67 23.40
N THR A 348 -4.84 10.81 23.86
CA THR A 348 -5.36 11.49 25.04
C THR A 348 -6.77 12.02 24.78
N LEU A 349 -7.01 12.60 23.61
CA LEU A 349 -8.35 13.03 23.19
C LEU A 349 -9.34 11.86 23.17
N VAL A 350 -8.95 10.74 22.54
CA VAL A 350 -9.79 9.54 22.43
C VAL A 350 -10.08 8.95 23.80
N VAL A 351 -9.06 8.76 24.64
CA VAL A 351 -9.26 8.18 25.99
C VAL A 351 -10.09 9.10 26.88
N LYS A 352 -9.85 10.41 26.86
CA LYS A 352 -10.66 11.36 27.62
C LYS A 352 -12.13 11.33 27.18
N SER A 353 -12.37 11.23 25.88
CA SER A 353 -13.74 11.10 25.35
C SER A 353 -14.37 9.77 25.78
N TYR A 354 -13.60 8.69 25.77
CA TYR A 354 -14.06 7.36 26.18
C TYR A 354 -14.43 7.31 27.67
N GLU A 355 -13.61 7.91 28.52
CA GLU A 355 -13.87 8.04 29.97
C GLU A 355 -15.13 8.87 30.28
N GLN A 356 -15.53 9.76 29.36
CA GLN A 356 -16.77 10.54 29.47
C GLN A 356 -17.99 9.78 28.94
N ASP A 357 -17.86 9.16 27.76
CA ASP A 357 -18.92 8.40 27.10
C ASP A 357 -18.31 7.34 26.17
N GLU A 358 -18.31 6.09 26.63
CA GLU A 358 -17.80 4.93 25.92
C GLU A 358 -18.53 4.71 24.59
N ALA A 359 -19.86 4.59 24.64
CA ALA A 359 -20.68 4.24 23.48
C ALA A 359 -20.57 5.30 22.37
N MET A 360 -20.58 6.57 22.76
CA MET A 360 -20.37 7.68 21.83
C MET A 360 -18.98 7.61 21.19
N THR A 361 -17.94 7.38 21.98
CA THR A 361 -16.56 7.37 21.48
C THR A 361 -16.32 6.24 20.48
N LEU A 362 -16.87 5.06 20.75
CA LEU A 362 -16.81 3.93 19.81
C LEU A 362 -17.49 4.29 18.48
N GLU A 363 -18.69 4.88 18.51
CA GLU A 363 -19.41 5.33 17.31
C GLU A 363 -18.64 6.42 16.54
N VAL A 364 -17.98 7.35 17.23
CA VAL A 364 -17.11 8.37 16.60
C VAL A 364 -15.97 7.71 15.83
N LEU A 365 -15.29 6.74 16.45
CA LEU A 365 -14.17 6.03 15.84
C LEU A 365 -14.60 5.21 14.62
N GLU A 366 -15.76 4.57 14.68
CA GLU A 366 -16.32 3.85 13.54
C GLU A 366 -16.63 4.78 12.37
N ARG A 367 -17.28 5.92 12.63
CA ARG A 367 -17.54 6.92 11.57
C ARG A 367 -16.25 7.53 11.03
N LEU A 368 -15.24 7.72 11.87
CA LEU A 368 -13.93 8.20 11.45
C LEU A 368 -13.26 7.21 10.50
N ILE A 369 -13.33 5.91 10.79
CA ILE A 369 -12.82 4.84 9.92
C ILE A 369 -13.55 4.85 8.57
N ASN A 370 -14.88 4.90 8.57
CA ASN A 370 -15.66 4.99 7.33
C ASN A 370 -15.29 6.23 6.50
N MET A 371 -15.14 7.38 7.15
CA MET A 371 -14.72 8.62 6.49
C MET A 371 -13.34 8.45 5.81
N ILE A 372 -12.39 7.80 6.46
CA ILE A 372 -11.05 7.54 5.90
C ILE A 372 -11.14 6.64 4.67
N ASP A 373 -11.96 5.59 4.73
CA ASP A 373 -12.12 4.65 3.63
C ASP A 373 -12.80 5.32 2.40
N GLU A 374 -13.71 6.28 2.62
CA GLU A 374 -14.46 6.98 1.56
C GLU A 374 -13.77 8.23 0.98
N MET A 375 -12.97 8.95 1.76
CA MET A 375 -12.41 10.25 1.35
C MET A 375 -11.11 10.13 0.54
N LYS A 376 -10.98 10.96 -0.52
CA LYS A 376 -9.75 11.03 -1.35
C LYS A 376 -8.58 11.70 -0.62
N ASN A 377 -8.89 12.75 0.14
CA ASN A 377 -7.94 13.51 0.93
C ASN A 377 -8.46 13.52 2.37
N ILE A 378 -7.62 13.08 3.30
CA ILE A 378 -8.06 12.88 4.67
C ILE A 378 -7.67 14.12 5.49
N PRO A 379 -8.65 14.77 6.14
CA PRO A 379 -8.37 15.90 7.02
C PRO A 379 -7.58 15.45 8.26
N PRO A 380 -6.99 16.39 9.01
CA PRO A 380 -6.36 16.09 10.30
C PRO A 380 -7.28 15.27 11.20
N LEU A 381 -6.80 14.12 11.66
CA LEU A 381 -7.63 13.14 12.40
C LEU A 381 -8.25 13.70 13.68
N ILE A 382 -7.54 14.56 14.41
CA ILE A 382 -8.05 15.23 15.62
C ILE A 382 -9.29 16.08 15.28
N SER A 383 -9.16 16.98 14.30
CA SER A 383 -10.28 17.85 13.88
C SER A 383 -11.44 17.06 13.30
N ALA A 384 -11.15 15.95 12.60
CA ALA A 384 -12.18 15.07 12.09
C ALA A 384 -12.95 14.36 13.22
N PHE A 385 -12.22 13.85 14.22
CA PHE A 385 -12.79 13.22 15.41
C PHE A 385 -13.73 14.17 16.16
N GLU A 386 -13.28 15.38 16.48
CA GLU A 386 -14.09 16.39 17.19
C GLU A 386 -15.35 16.78 16.40
N ARG A 387 -15.22 16.96 15.07
CA ARG A 387 -16.37 17.28 14.22
C ARG A 387 -17.41 16.16 14.20
N ILE A 388 -16.96 14.90 14.11
CA ILE A 388 -17.84 13.73 14.13
C ILE A 388 -18.49 13.59 15.51
N GLN A 389 -17.74 13.78 16.59
CA GLN A 389 -18.24 13.78 17.96
C GLN A 389 -19.36 14.79 18.16
N ASN A 390 -19.14 16.05 17.76
CA ASN A 390 -20.16 17.09 17.82
C ASN A 390 -21.41 16.73 16.99
N SER A 391 -21.22 16.14 15.81
CA SER A 391 -22.34 15.69 14.97
C SER A 391 -23.14 14.54 15.57
N ILE A 392 -22.50 13.62 16.30
CA ILE A 392 -23.16 12.50 16.99
C ILE A 392 -23.88 12.99 18.24
N PHE A 393 -23.28 13.92 18.97
CA PHE A 393 -23.86 14.47 20.19
C PHE A 393 -25.29 14.99 19.97
N VAL A 394 -25.49 15.72 18.86
CA VAL A 394 -26.80 16.25 18.46
C VAL A 394 -27.83 15.14 18.19
N LYS A 395 -27.39 13.92 17.84
CA LYS A 395 -28.24 12.77 17.46
C LYS A 395 -28.22 11.64 18.50
N LYS A 396 -27.74 11.90 19.72
CA LYS A 396 -27.45 10.86 20.73
C LYS A 396 -28.68 10.04 21.10
N GLU A 397 -29.82 10.69 21.33
CA GLU A 397 -31.07 10.03 21.74
C GLU A 397 -31.58 9.04 20.69
N LEU A 398 -31.56 9.45 19.42
CA LEU A 398 -31.97 8.61 18.30
C LEU A 398 -31.09 7.36 18.14
N LEU A 399 -29.77 7.51 18.32
CA LEU A 399 -28.84 6.39 18.21
C LEU A 399 -29.03 5.38 19.36
N ALA A 400 -29.30 5.87 20.57
CA ALA A 400 -29.61 5.01 21.71
C ALA A 400 -30.87 4.18 21.46
N GLU A 401 -31.91 4.77 20.86
CA GLU A 401 -33.14 4.05 20.49
C GLU A 401 -32.88 2.96 19.45
N ILE A 402 -32.08 3.25 18.41
CA ILE A 402 -31.72 2.28 17.37
C ILE A 402 -30.91 1.10 17.95
N HIS A 403 -29.94 1.39 18.83
CA HIS A 403 -29.14 0.35 19.46
C HIS A 403 -29.98 -0.52 20.41
N GLY A 404 -30.89 0.08 21.17
CA GLY A 404 -31.82 -0.65 22.04
C GLY A 404 -32.68 -1.64 21.25
N ARG A 405 -33.32 -1.18 20.16
CA ARG A 405 -34.11 -2.06 19.28
C ARG A 405 -33.28 -3.20 18.68
N SER A 406 -32.06 -2.91 18.24
CA SER A 406 -31.17 -3.92 17.65
C SER A 406 -30.79 -4.99 18.68
N ALA A 407 -30.55 -4.60 19.94
CA ALA A 407 -30.26 -5.55 21.01
C ALA A 407 -31.48 -6.41 21.35
N ASP A 408 -32.67 -5.82 21.41
CA ASP A 408 -33.94 -6.53 21.65
C ASP A 408 -34.24 -7.55 20.54
N GLU A 409 -33.86 -7.24 19.30
CA GLU A 409 -33.96 -8.14 18.14
C GLU A 409 -32.87 -9.24 18.13
N GLY A 410 -31.92 -9.21 19.07
CA GLY A 410 -30.87 -10.23 19.22
C GLY A 410 -29.68 -10.05 18.26
N PHE A 411 -29.45 -8.85 17.76
CA PHE A 411 -28.25 -8.53 16.99
C PHE A 411 -27.03 -8.36 17.90
N GLN A 412 -25.90 -8.87 17.45
CA GLN A 412 -24.60 -8.75 18.10
C GLN A 412 -23.58 -8.11 17.16
N ARG A 413 -22.67 -7.31 17.71
CA ARG A 413 -21.60 -6.65 16.94
C ARG A 413 -20.42 -7.60 16.84
N VAL A 414 -20.16 -8.11 15.64
CA VAL A 414 -19.08 -9.09 15.41
C VAL A 414 -17.93 -8.41 14.67
N ARG A 415 -16.72 -8.55 15.21
CA ARG A 415 -15.49 -8.00 14.62
C ARG A 415 -15.06 -8.80 13.39
N LYS A 416 -14.44 -8.12 12.43
CA LYS A 416 -14.04 -8.73 11.17
C LYS A 416 -12.65 -8.28 10.71
N ALA A 417 -11.85 -9.21 10.23
CA ALA A 417 -10.57 -8.93 9.59
C ALA A 417 -10.61 -9.40 8.13
N VAL A 418 -10.26 -8.49 7.21
CA VAL A 418 -10.01 -8.83 5.81
C VAL A 418 -8.51 -8.98 5.63
N ILE A 419 -8.08 -10.18 5.27
CA ILE A 419 -6.67 -10.52 5.06
C ILE A 419 -6.42 -10.61 3.56
N THR A 420 -5.49 -9.79 3.06
CA THR A 420 -4.99 -9.84 1.69
C THR A 420 -3.53 -10.26 1.66
N PRO A 421 -2.93 -10.56 0.49
CA PRO A 421 -1.51 -10.84 0.39
C PRO A 421 -0.61 -9.73 0.96
N THR A 422 -1.03 -8.48 0.86
CA THR A 422 -0.22 -7.33 1.31
C THR A 422 -0.62 -6.80 2.69
N ARG A 423 -1.90 -6.92 3.10
CA ARG A 423 -2.41 -6.20 4.28
C ARG A 423 -3.43 -7.00 5.09
N MET A 424 -3.50 -6.69 6.38
CA MET A 424 -4.65 -7.03 7.23
C MET A 424 -5.43 -5.75 7.49
N LEU A 425 -6.70 -5.72 7.10
CA LEU A 425 -7.61 -4.61 7.34
C LEU A 425 -8.64 -5.04 8.38
N LEU A 426 -8.69 -4.36 9.51
CA LEU A 426 -9.74 -4.58 10.51
C LEU A 426 -10.97 -3.75 10.12
N VAL A 427 -12.11 -4.38 9.96
CA VAL A 427 -13.36 -3.72 9.55
C VAL A 427 -14.12 -3.30 10.79
N ILE A 428 -14.90 -2.23 10.68
CA ILE A 428 -15.84 -1.83 11.73
C ILE A 428 -16.73 -3.04 12.10
N PRO A 429 -17.02 -3.27 13.39
CA PRO A 429 -17.89 -4.36 13.82
C PRO A 429 -19.23 -4.36 13.06
N GLU A 430 -19.58 -5.50 12.46
CA GLU A 430 -20.84 -5.68 11.71
C GLU A 430 -21.94 -6.14 12.67
N LEU A 431 -23.15 -5.59 12.55
CA LEU A 431 -24.34 -6.10 13.26
C LEU A 431 -24.81 -7.38 12.57
N LEU A 432 -24.77 -8.50 13.28
CA LEU A 432 -25.21 -9.80 12.81
C LEU A 432 -26.20 -10.41 13.78
N MET A 433 -27.17 -11.18 13.27
CA MET A 433 -28.05 -11.97 14.13
C MET A 433 -27.22 -12.99 14.93
N GLY A 434 -27.40 -13.01 16.25
CA GLY A 434 -26.66 -13.88 17.15
C GLY A 434 -26.95 -15.37 16.89
N ASN A 435 -25.97 -16.09 16.34
CA ASN A 435 -26.02 -17.54 16.27
C ASN A 435 -25.81 -18.15 17.66
N ARG A 436 -26.20 -19.43 17.84
CA ARG A 436 -26.12 -20.12 19.15
C ARG A 436 -24.72 -20.03 19.79
N VAL A 437 -23.67 -20.18 18.99
CA VAL A 437 -22.28 -20.06 19.47
C VAL A 437 -21.95 -18.65 19.98
N LEU A 438 -22.41 -17.61 19.28
CA LEU A 438 -22.16 -16.23 19.72
C LEU A 438 -22.99 -15.87 20.96
N ARG A 439 -24.20 -16.44 21.11
CA ARG A 439 -25.03 -16.25 22.31
C ARG A 439 -24.51 -17.00 23.52
N GLU A 440 -23.93 -18.19 23.33
CA GLU A 440 -23.47 -19.03 24.44
C GLU A 440 -22.01 -18.76 24.85
N PHE A 441 -21.15 -18.32 23.92
CA PHE A 441 -19.69 -18.24 24.15
C PHE A 441 -19.08 -16.86 23.88
N ASP A 442 -19.82 -15.89 23.31
CA ASP A 442 -19.30 -14.55 23.00
C ASP A 442 -20.39 -13.47 23.01
N GLU A 443 -21.06 -13.30 24.16
CA GLU A 443 -22.16 -12.33 24.30
C GLU A 443 -21.72 -10.89 24.00
N SER A 444 -20.45 -10.55 24.25
CA SER A 444 -19.86 -9.23 23.99
C SER A 444 -19.38 -9.04 22.54
N GLY A 445 -19.23 -10.12 21.76
CA GLY A 445 -18.66 -10.08 20.40
C GLY A 445 -17.14 -9.85 20.37
N ASP A 446 -16.47 -9.96 21.53
CA ASP A 446 -15.06 -9.66 21.74
C ASP A 446 -14.15 -10.89 21.59
N ASP A 447 -14.70 -12.10 21.66
CA ASP A 447 -13.96 -13.36 21.65
C ASP A 447 -14.00 -14.07 20.28
N ALA A 448 -14.90 -13.66 19.39
CA ALA A 448 -14.96 -14.11 18.01
C ALA A 448 -14.41 -13.07 17.02
N LEU A 449 -13.66 -13.55 16.02
CA LEU A 449 -13.18 -12.75 14.90
C LEU A 449 -13.55 -13.40 13.58
N ARG A 450 -14.34 -12.71 12.76
CA ARG A 450 -14.66 -13.16 11.41
C ARG A 450 -13.50 -12.84 10.46
N ILE A 451 -12.88 -13.85 9.87
CA ILE A 451 -11.78 -13.65 8.92
C ILE A 451 -12.27 -13.86 7.49
N GLN A 452 -11.88 -12.96 6.59
CA GLN A 452 -12.11 -13.12 5.15
C GLN A 452 -10.81 -12.95 4.38
N PHE A 453 -10.44 -13.99 3.62
CA PHE A 453 -9.30 -13.93 2.71
C PHE A 453 -9.73 -13.36 1.35
N ARG A 454 -9.07 -12.27 0.94
CA ARG A 454 -9.29 -11.60 -0.34
C ARG A 454 -7.96 -11.44 -1.07
N ASP A 455 -8.03 -11.24 -2.37
CA ASP A 455 -6.89 -10.72 -3.12
C ASP A 455 -6.77 -9.20 -2.89
N ASP A 456 -5.63 -8.60 -3.23
CA ASP A 456 -5.36 -7.18 -2.95
C ASP A 456 -6.33 -6.23 -3.66
N ASP A 457 -6.97 -6.66 -4.74
CA ASP A 457 -8.00 -5.92 -5.47
C ASP A 457 -9.43 -6.17 -4.93
N GLY A 458 -9.56 -6.82 -3.78
CA GLY A 458 -10.84 -7.18 -3.17
C GLY A 458 -11.52 -8.41 -3.77
N ALA A 459 -10.98 -8.99 -4.84
CA ALA A 459 -11.52 -10.21 -5.43
C ALA A 459 -11.31 -11.43 -4.51
N HIS A 460 -11.90 -12.57 -4.87
CA HIS A 460 -11.61 -13.82 -4.18
C HIS A 460 -10.16 -14.23 -4.42
N LEU A 461 -9.46 -14.59 -3.34
CA LEU A 461 -8.11 -15.11 -3.41
C LEU A 461 -8.12 -16.51 -4.05
N ARG A 462 -7.57 -16.63 -5.27
CA ARG A 462 -7.53 -17.88 -6.05
C ARG A 462 -6.09 -18.31 -6.31
N ARG A 463 -5.82 -19.61 -6.14
CA ARG A 463 -4.50 -20.21 -6.42
C ARG A 463 -4.01 -19.94 -7.83
N SER A 464 -4.90 -19.95 -8.83
CA SER A 464 -4.56 -19.70 -10.24
C SER A 464 -3.99 -18.29 -10.51
N ARG A 465 -4.37 -17.31 -9.69
CA ARG A 465 -3.94 -15.91 -9.84
C ARG A 465 -2.81 -15.55 -8.87
N ALA A 466 -2.93 -15.96 -7.62
CA ALA A 466 -1.99 -15.60 -6.57
C ALA A 466 -0.72 -16.48 -6.57
N GLY A 467 -0.80 -17.71 -7.09
CA GLY A 467 0.27 -18.69 -6.98
C GLY A 467 0.30 -19.38 -5.61
N LEU A 468 0.98 -20.53 -5.54
CA LEU A 468 1.03 -21.35 -4.32
C LEU A 468 1.70 -20.60 -3.15
N TYR A 469 2.82 -19.93 -3.43
CA TYR A 469 3.59 -19.17 -2.44
C TYR A 469 2.71 -18.17 -1.68
N ILE A 470 1.92 -17.34 -2.37
CA ILE A 470 1.05 -16.34 -1.72
C ILE A 470 -0.06 -17.00 -0.89
N ILE A 471 -0.63 -18.10 -1.38
CA ILE A 471 -1.67 -18.84 -0.63
C ILE A 471 -1.13 -19.41 0.66
N GLU A 472 0.01 -20.09 0.63
CA GLU A 472 0.64 -20.68 1.82
C GLU A 472 1.06 -19.59 2.81
N THR A 473 1.72 -18.54 2.32
CA THR A 473 2.24 -17.48 3.18
C THR A 473 1.15 -16.59 3.79
N THR A 474 -0.01 -16.45 3.13
CA THR A 474 -1.15 -15.69 3.67
C THR A 474 -2.12 -16.58 4.43
N VAL A 475 -2.74 -17.55 3.76
CA VAL A 475 -3.85 -18.31 4.34
C VAL A 475 -3.35 -19.30 5.38
N HIS A 476 -2.42 -20.18 4.99
CA HIS A 476 -1.95 -21.25 5.88
C HIS A 476 -1.28 -20.68 7.14
N ASN A 477 -0.42 -19.67 7.00
CA ASN A 477 0.21 -19.01 8.14
C ASN A 477 -0.78 -18.28 9.08
N SER A 478 -1.80 -17.61 8.53
CA SER A 478 -2.81 -16.93 9.36
C SER A 478 -3.66 -17.94 10.14
N LEU A 479 -4.02 -19.08 9.53
CA LEU A 479 -4.77 -20.13 10.21
C LEU A 479 -3.91 -20.87 11.25
N LEU A 480 -2.68 -21.25 10.89
CA LEU A 480 -1.81 -22.05 11.75
C LEU A 480 -1.33 -21.31 13.01
N ARG A 481 -0.93 -20.04 12.87
CA ARG A 481 -0.37 -19.27 14.01
C ARG A 481 -1.28 -18.15 14.51
N GLY A 482 -2.51 -18.09 14.00
CA GLY A 482 -3.55 -17.16 14.45
C GLY A 482 -3.27 -15.69 14.15
N VAL A 483 -4.23 -14.85 14.52
CA VAL A 483 -4.19 -13.40 14.40
C VAL A 483 -4.14 -12.78 15.79
N TYR A 484 -3.16 -11.92 16.03
CA TYR A 484 -3.01 -11.15 17.26
C TYR A 484 -3.52 -9.73 17.05
N ILE A 485 -4.47 -9.33 17.89
CA ILE A 485 -4.95 -7.96 17.98
C ILE A 485 -4.87 -7.56 19.44
N SER A 486 -4.00 -6.61 19.72
CA SER A 486 -3.68 -6.12 21.06
C SER A 486 -3.28 -7.25 22.02
N GLY A 487 -4.08 -7.48 23.07
CA GLY A 487 -3.87 -8.55 24.04
C GLY A 487 -4.46 -9.90 23.63
N LYS A 488 -5.31 -9.97 22.59
CA LYS A 488 -6.03 -11.19 22.21
C LYS A 488 -5.37 -11.94 21.05
N ILE A 489 -5.53 -13.26 21.06
CA ILE A 489 -5.08 -14.18 20.03
C ILE A 489 -6.30 -14.94 19.50
N PHE A 490 -6.53 -14.84 18.20
CA PHE A 490 -7.61 -15.54 17.51
C PHE A 490 -7.00 -16.71 16.72
N LEU A 491 -7.25 -17.93 17.18
CA LEU A 491 -6.79 -19.18 16.57
C LEU A 491 -7.98 -19.98 16.06
N GLN A 492 -7.80 -20.65 14.93
CA GLN A 492 -8.73 -21.69 14.50
C GLN A 492 -8.25 -23.01 15.12
N HIS A 493 -9.03 -23.55 16.06
CA HIS A 493 -8.78 -24.87 16.64
C HIS A 493 -9.23 -26.00 15.71
#